data_AF-A0A6S6XR16-F1
#
_entry.id   AF-A0A6S6XR16-F1
#
_cell.length_a   1.000
_cell.length_b   1.000
_cell.length_c   1.000
_cell.angle_alpha   90.00
_cell.angle_beta   90.00
_cell.angle_gamma   90.00
#
_symmetry.space_group_name_H-M   'P 1'
#
loop_
_entity.id
_entity.type
_entity.pdbx_description
1 polymer ?
#
loop_
_entity_poly.entity_id
_entity_poly.type
_entity_poly.pdbx_seq_one_letter_code
_entity_poly.pdbx_strand_id
1 'polypeptide(L)' 'MEDKLLRYTLRVDRVYFRKFRYIAASEGRSANKEIEQYIKRRVSEFEAAHGKIEINGE' A
#
# COMPACT_ATOMS: atom_id res chain seq x y z
N MET A 1 -19.61 2.08 -13.29
CA MET A 1 -18.29 1.44 -13.09
C MET A 1 -17.79 1.97 -11.76
N GLU A 2 -17.94 1.20 -10.69
CA GLU A 2 -17.60 1.65 -9.34
C GLU A 2 -16.16 2.17 -9.29
N ASP A 3 -16.01 3.37 -8.73
CA ASP A 3 -14.73 4.00 -8.45
C ASP A 3 -14.00 3.13 -7.41
N LYS A 4 -13.29 2.09 -7.88
CA LYS A 4 -12.52 1.13 -7.06
C LYS A 4 -11.35 1.77 -6.29
N LEU A 5 -11.23 3.10 -6.33
CA LEU A 5 -10.16 3.86 -5.69
C LEU A 5 -10.68 4.44 -4.37
N LEU A 6 -10.41 3.74 -3.28
CA LEU A 6 -10.63 4.26 -1.94
C LEU A 6 -9.65 5.41 -1.66
N ARG A 7 -10.15 6.58 -1.28
CA ARG A 7 -9.33 7.65 -0.71
C ARG A 7 -9.21 7.45 0.79
N TYR A 8 -8.03 7.07 1.25
CA TYR A 8 -7.73 6.89 2.67
C TYR A 8 -6.66 7.88 3.14
N THR A 9 -6.95 8.58 4.24
CA THR A 9 -5.99 9.48 4.88
C THR A 9 -5.20 8.70 5.93
N LEU A 10 -3.94 8.39 5.64
CA LEU A 10 -3.05 7.71 6.57
C LEU A 10 -2.39 8.70 7.53
N ARG A 11 -2.55 8.51 8.85
CA ARG A 11 -1.75 9.21 9.85
C ARG A 11 -0.44 8.49 10.06
N VAL A 12 0.66 9.18 9.79
CA VAL A 12 2.03 8.66 9.95
C VAL A 12 2.91 9.76 10.51
N ASP A 13 3.95 9.38 11.24
CA ASP A 13 4.96 10.33 11.71
C ASP A 13 5.61 11.04 10.52
N ARG A 14 5.85 12.35 10.69
CA ARG A 14 6.44 13.20 9.65
C ARG A 14 7.81 12.72 9.20
N VAL A 15 8.63 12.16 10.10
CA VAL A 15 9.97 11.65 9.81
C VAL A 15 9.88 10.41 8.92
N TYR A 16 9.00 9.48 9.26
CA TYR A 16 8.79 8.28 8.44
C TYR A 16 8.21 8.63 7.08
N PHE A 17 7.27 9.57 7.00
CA PHE A 17 6.73 10.02 5.72
C PHE A 17 7.80 10.64 4.82
N ARG A 18 8.74 11.43 5.38
CA ARG A 18 9.88 11.97 4.61
C ARG A 18 10.79 10.88 4.07
N LYS A 19 11.17 9.90 4.90
CA LYS A 19 11.98 8.74 4.47
C LYS A 19 11.26 7.96 3.38
N PHE A 20 9.96 7.75 3.55
CA PHE A 20 9.13 7.07 2.57
C PHE A 20 9.09 7.81 1.22
N ARG A 21 8.95 9.15 1.24
CA ARG A 21 9.03 9.95 0.00
C ARG A 21 10.39 9.85 -0.68
N TYR A 22 11.48 9.74 0.09
CA TYR A 22 12.82 9.55 -0.47
C TYR A 22 12.94 8.22 -1.20
N ILE A 23 12.45 7.13 -0.61
CA ILE A 23 12.42 5.79 -1.23
C ILE A 23 11.58 5.80 -2.51
N ALA A 24 10.37 6.35 -2.45
CA ALA A 24 9.50 6.46 -3.62
C ALA A 24 10.17 7.27 -4.75
N ALA A 25 10.85 8.38 -4.42
CA ALA A 25 11.58 9.18 -5.39
C ALA A 25 12.76 8.42 -6.01
N SER A 26 13.51 7.64 -5.22
CA SER A 26 14.60 6.81 -5.75
C SER A 26 14.10 5.73 -6.72
N GLU A 27 12.87 5.26 -6.56
CA GLU A 27 12.24 4.29 -7.46
C GLU A 27 11.43 4.93 -8.61
N GLY A 28 11.44 6.27 -8.72
CA GLY A 28 10.70 7.01 -9.75
C GLY A 28 9.18 6.96 -9.58
N ARG A 29 8.69 6.69 -8.36
CA ARG A 29 7.27 6.53 -8.04
C ARG A 29 6.74 7.67 -7.19
N SER A 30 5.44 7.91 -7.27
CA SER A 30 4.75 8.76 -6.29
C SER A 30 4.62 8.01 -4.96
N ALA A 31 4.52 8.76 -3.86
CA ALA A 31 4.28 8.16 -2.54
C ALA A 31 3.04 7.25 -2.55
N ASN A 32 1.97 7.66 -3.21
CA ASN A 32 0.76 6.83 -3.32
C ASN A 32 1.00 5.53 -4.09
N LYS A 33 1.75 5.58 -5.19
CA LYS A 33 2.05 4.37 -5.98
C LYS A 33 2.91 3.40 -5.19
N GLU A 34 3.84 3.91 -4.39
CA GLU A 34 4.68 3.10 -3.53
C GLU A 34 3.88 2.47 -2.38
N ILE A 35 2.94 3.19 -1.77
CA ILE A 35 2.05 2.62 -0.73
C ILE A 35 1.19 1.51 -1.32
N GLU A 36 0.64 1.71 -2.52
CA GLU A 36 -0.15 0.68 -3.21
C GLU A 36 0.67 -0.60 -3.44
N GLN A 37 1.91 -0.46 -3.91
CA GLN A 37 2.80 -1.61 -4.11
C GLN A 37 3.16 -2.30 -2.79
N TYR A 38 3.42 -1.52 -1.74
CA TYR A 38 3.69 -2.05 -0.41
C TYR A 38 2.53 -2.87 0.13
N ILE A 39 1.29 -2.39 0.00
CA ILE A 39 0.08 -3.12 0.42
C ILE A 39 -0.07 -4.41 -0.39
N LYS A 40 0.04 -4.35 -1.72
CA LYS A 40 -0.06 -5.54 -2.59
C LYS A 40 0.97 -6.60 -2.23
N ARG A 41 2.22 -6.17 -2.05
CA ARG A 41 3.31 -7.05 -1.65
C ARG A 41 3.03 -7.68 -0.29
N ARG A 42 2.58 -6.89 0.69
CA ARG A 42 2.29 -7.40 2.03
C ARG A 42 1.15 -8.41 2.04
N VAL A 43 0.09 -8.17 1.26
CA VAL A 43 -1.01 -9.13 1.08
C VAL A 43 -0.49 -10.41 0.44
N SER A 44 0.28 -10.32 -0.65
CA SER A 44 0.82 -11.50 -1.34
C SER A 44 1.77 -12.31 -0.46
N GLU A 45 2.65 -11.65 0.31
CA GLU A 45 3.54 -12.32 1.28
C GLU A 45 2.73 -13.02 2.38
N PHE A 46 1.68 -12.37 2.86
CA PHE A 46 0.81 -12.95 3.89
C PHE A 46 0.01 -14.13 3.34
N GLU A 47 -0.57 -14.02 2.15
CA GLU A 47 -1.32 -15.10 1.49
C GLU A 47 -0.44 -16.32 1.18
N ALA A 48 0.81 -16.08 0.81
CA ALA A 48 1.78 -17.15 0.58
C ALA A 48 2.12 -17.91 1.89
N ALA A 49 2.16 -17.21 3.02
CA ALA A 49 2.52 -17.79 4.32
C ALA A 49 1.33 -18.41 5.08
N HIS A 50 0.13 -17.80 4.98
CA HIS A 50 -1.04 -18.13 5.81
C HIS A 50 -2.22 -18.70 5.03
N GLY A 51 -2.13 -18.74 3.69
CA GLY A 51 -3.25 -19.10 2.81
C GLY A 51 -4.03 -17.86 2.35
N LYS A 52 -4.83 -18.05 1.28
CA LYS A 52 -5.57 -16.96 0.64
C LYS A 52 -6.52 -16.27 1.62
N ILE A 53 -6.54 -14.94 1.59
CA ILE A 53 -7.48 -14.16 2.39
C ILE A 53 -8.80 -14.13 1.61
N GLU A 54 -9.74 -15.00 1.98
CA GLU A 54 -11.10 -14.94 1.44
C GLU A 54 -11.86 -13.80 2.14
N ILE A 55 -11.83 -12.62 1.53
CA ILE A 55 -12.70 -11.52 1.94
C ILE A 55 -14.09 -11.82 1.36
N ASN A 56 -14.92 -12.53 2.12
CA ASN A 56 -16.36 -12.62 1.85
C ASN A 56 -17.00 -11.28 2.25
N GLY A 57 -17.01 -10.32 1.33
CA GLY A 57 -17.70 -9.04 1.48
C GLY A 57 -18.42 -8.71 0.18
N GLU A 58 -19.73 -8.49 0.31
CA GLU A 58 -20.75 -8.12 -0.69
C GLU A 58 -20.28 -7.35 -1.94
#